data_AF-A0A8S7SVB1-F1
#
_entry.id   AF-A0A8S7SVB1-F1
#
_cell.length_a   1.000
_cell.length_b   1.000
_cell.length_c   1.000
_cell.angle_alpha   90.00
_cell.angle_beta   90.00
_cell.angle_gamma   90.00
#
_symmetry.space_group_name_H-M   'P 1'
#
loop_
_entity.id
_entity.type
_entity.pdbx_description
1 polymer ?
#
loop_
_entity_poly.entity_id
_entity_poly.type
_entity_poly.pdbx_seq_one_letter_code
_entity_poly.pdbx_strand_id
1 'polypeptide(L)'
;FARNERVICLFDTEFGPMAQILVGATIVGSIETVWAGTITPPREGIIKRWTWPAGENDGSVALLKGQEMGRFKLGSTVINLFAPGKVNLVEQLESLSVTKIGQPLAVSTETFVTPDAEPAPLPAEEIEAEHDASPLVDDKKDQV
;
A
#
# COMPACT_ATOMS: atom_id res chain seq x y z
N PHE A 1 14.48 11.02 4.70
CA PHE A 1 13.30 10.99 3.80
C PHE A 1 12.72 12.36 3.43
N ALA A 2 12.96 13.45 4.19
CA ALA A 2 12.33 14.76 3.92
C ALA A 2 12.79 15.51 2.63
N ARG A 3 13.89 15.08 1.99
CA ARG A 3 14.47 15.73 0.81
C ARG A 3 14.14 15.04 -0.52
N ASN A 4 13.86 13.74 -0.49
CA ASN A 4 13.56 12.99 -1.71
C ASN A 4 12.16 13.34 -2.23
N GLU A 5 11.97 13.18 -3.53
CA GLU A 5 10.66 13.20 -4.17
C GLU A 5 9.76 12.15 -3.52
N ARG A 6 8.51 12.53 -3.26
CA ARG A 6 7.55 11.68 -2.56
C ARG A 6 6.13 12.07 -2.88
N VAL A 7 5.25 11.08 -2.82
CA VAL A 7 3.80 11.26 -2.83
C VAL A 7 3.27 10.91 -1.44
N ILE A 8 2.44 11.78 -0.89
CA ILE A 8 1.83 11.59 0.43
C ILE A 8 0.35 11.31 0.19
N CYS A 9 -0.12 10.15 0.62
CA CYS A 9 -1.53 9.77 0.61
C CYS A 9 -2.04 9.77 2.06
N LEU A 10 -3.11 10.52 2.34
CA LEU A 10 -3.75 10.58 3.64
C LEU A 10 -5.13 9.93 3.53
N PHE A 11 -5.40 8.96 4.39
CA PHE A 11 -6.64 8.19 4.43
C PHE A 11 -7.33 8.39 5.77
N ASP A 12 -8.65 8.52 5.71
CA ASP A 12 -9.51 8.30 6.87
C ASP A 12 -9.78 6.79 6.99
N THR A 13 -9.51 6.24 8.17
CA THR A 13 -9.70 4.80 8.45
C THR A 13 -10.44 4.62 9.77
N GLU A 14 -10.98 3.43 10.00
CA GLU A 14 -11.60 3.06 11.29
C GLU A 14 -10.63 3.19 12.49
N PHE A 15 -9.31 3.17 12.22
CA PHE A 15 -8.25 3.35 13.22
C PHE A 15 -7.78 4.80 13.32
N GLY A 16 -8.54 5.76 12.80
CA GLY A 16 -8.17 7.16 12.70
C GLY A 16 -7.38 7.50 11.42
N PRO A 17 -6.85 8.73 11.30
CA PRO A 17 -6.09 9.13 10.12
C PRO A 17 -4.81 8.31 9.97
N MET A 18 -4.57 7.82 8.76
CA MET A 18 -3.37 7.07 8.38
C MET A 18 -2.75 7.69 7.14
N ALA A 19 -1.43 7.93 7.18
CA ALA A 19 -0.70 8.43 6.03
C ALA A 19 0.22 7.34 5.48
N GLN A 20 0.14 7.10 4.17
CA GLN A 20 1.08 6.25 3.44
C GLN A 20 1.88 7.12 2.48
N ILE A 21 3.20 7.11 2.65
CA ILE A 21 4.12 7.99 1.93
C ILE A 21 5.00 7.14 1.03
N LEU A 22 4.89 7.36 -0.27
CA LEU A 22 5.71 6.73 -1.29
C LEU A 22 6.93 7.63 -1.54
N VAL A 23 8.12 7.17 -1.20
CA VAL A 23 9.37 7.93 -1.35
C VAL A 23 10.19 7.35 -2.49
N GLY A 24 10.51 8.19 -3.47
CA GLY A 24 11.38 7.84 -4.59
C GLY A 24 12.83 7.65 -4.19
N ALA A 25 13.57 6.95 -5.03
CA ALA A 25 15.01 6.73 -4.93
C ALA A 25 15.76 7.44 -6.09
N THR A 26 17.09 7.52 -6.02
CA THR A 26 17.92 8.31 -6.97
C THR A 26 17.67 7.98 -8.44
N ILE A 27 17.44 6.71 -8.78
CA ILE A 27 17.18 6.24 -10.16
C ILE A 27 15.68 6.07 -10.43
N VAL A 28 14.86 6.14 -9.38
CA VAL A 28 13.43 5.81 -9.42
C VAL A 28 12.61 6.98 -8.90
N GLY A 29 12.04 7.75 -9.84
CA GLY A 29 11.00 8.73 -9.47
C GLY A 29 9.73 8.59 -10.29
N SER A 30 9.45 7.37 -10.75
CA SER A 30 8.10 7.05 -11.21
C SER A 30 7.27 6.60 -10.03
N ILE A 31 6.28 7.40 -9.64
CA ILE A 31 5.33 7.10 -8.58
C ILE A 31 3.93 7.16 -9.19
N GLU A 32 3.16 6.08 -9.02
CA GLU A 32 1.79 5.99 -9.51
C GLU A 32 0.85 5.49 -8.42
N THR A 33 -0.40 5.95 -8.49
CA THR A 33 -1.50 5.51 -7.63
C THR A 33 -2.63 5.00 -8.50
N VAL A 34 -3.42 4.05 -8.02
CA VAL A 34 -4.45 3.39 -8.84
C VAL A 34 -5.57 4.34 -9.28
N TRP A 35 -5.79 5.44 -8.56
CA TRP A 35 -6.83 6.43 -8.89
C TRP A 35 -6.34 7.64 -9.70
N ALA A 36 -5.06 8.02 -9.62
CA ALA A 36 -4.51 9.18 -10.32
C ALA A 36 -3.52 8.83 -11.44
N GLY A 37 -3.23 7.54 -11.63
CA GLY A 37 -2.22 7.08 -12.58
C GLY A 37 -0.81 7.54 -12.18
N THR A 38 0.01 7.85 -13.18
CA THR A 38 1.39 8.34 -12.97
C THR A 38 1.38 9.78 -12.46
N ILE A 39 1.83 9.98 -11.22
CA ILE A 39 1.91 11.31 -10.59
C ILE A 39 3.23 11.99 -10.97
N THR A 40 4.32 11.24 -10.92
CA THR A 40 5.62 11.65 -11.43
C THR A 40 6.18 10.49 -12.24
N PRO A 41 6.85 10.74 -13.39
CA PRO A 41 6.96 12.00 -14.15
C PRO A 41 5.62 12.46 -14.78
N PRO A 42 5.48 13.75 -15.19
CA PRO A 42 6.51 14.79 -15.24
C PRO A 42 6.82 15.42 -13.88
N ARG A 43 8.06 15.92 -13.73
CA ARG A 43 8.55 16.58 -12.50
C ARG A 43 8.50 18.09 -12.68
N GLU A 44 7.45 18.72 -12.19
CA GLU A 44 7.26 20.17 -12.34
C GLU A 44 8.02 20.99 -11.27
N GLY A 45 8.59 20.35 -10.25
CA GLY A 45 9.33 21.05 -9.19
C GLY A 45 8.46 21.87 -8.24
N ILE A 46 7.14 21.70 -8.29
CA ILE A 46 6.16 22.37 -7.43
C ILE A 46 5.40 21.36 -6.58
N ILE A 47 4.87 21.82 -5.45
CA ILE A 47 3.97 21.02 -4.61
C ILE A 47 2.58 21.02 -5.24
N LYS A 48 2.05 19.82 -5.48
CA LYS A 48 0.65 19.61 -5.89
C LYS A 48 -0.13 19.00 -4.74
N ARG A 49 -1.39 19.41 -4.60
CA ARG A 49 -2.31 18.88 -3.58
C ARG A 49 -3.65 18.60 -4.22
N TRP A 50 -4.14 17.38 -4.02
CA TRP A 50 -5.48 16.96 -4.40
C TRP A 50 -6.26 16.61 -3.13
N THR A 51 -7.58 16.83 -3.17
CA THR A 51 -8.49 16.56 -2.06
C THR A 51 -9.67 15.78 -2.56
N TRP A 52 -10.12 14.81 -1.78
CA TRP A 52 -11.29 13.99 -2.08
C TRP A 52 -12.38 14.23 -1.03
N PRO A 53 -13.67 14.09 -1.40
CA PRO A 53 -14.78 14.10 -0.45
C PRO A 53 -14.69 12.97 0.57
N ALA A 54 -15.38 13.14 1.70
CA ALA A 54 -15.57 12.09 2.69
C ALA A 54 -16.34 10.89 2.10
N GLY A 55 -16.24 9.73 2.73
CA GLY A 55 -16.92 8.50 2.30
C GLY A 55 -18.41 8.69 2.03
N GLU A 56 -18.96 7.86 1.13
CA GLU A 56 -20.36 7.87 0.68
C GLU A 56 -20.79 9.09 -0.15
N ASN A 57 -19.88 10.02 -0.46
CA ASN A 57 -20.14 11.13 -1.38
C ASN A 57 -19.66 10.81 -2.82
N ASP A 58 -20.31 11.40 -3.81
CA ASP A 58 -19.92 11.31 -5.22
C ASP A 58 -18.46 11.76 -5.41
N GLY A 59 -17.66 10.91 -6.07
CA GLY A 59 -16.24 11.16 -6.30
C GLY A 59 -15.32 10.83 -5.12
N SER A 60 -15.82 10.20 -4.06
CA SER A 60 -14.97 9.61 -3.02
C SER A 60 -14.15 8.43 -3.57
N VAL A 61 -12.93 8.25 -3.06
CA VAL A 61 -12.04 7.14 -3.39
C VAL A 61 -11.80 6.35 -2.11
N ALA A 62 -12.19 5.07 -2.11
CA ALA A 62 -12.01 4.15 -1.00
C ALA A 62 -11.25 2.90 -1.45
N LEU A 63 -10.45 2.33 -0.55
CA LEU A 63 -9.66 1.12 -0.78
C LEU A 63 -9.87 0.17 0.39
N LEU A 64 -9.99 -1.12 0.09
CA LEU A 64 -10.09 -2.16 1.11
C LEU A 64 -8.70 -2.53 1.64
N LYS A 65 -8.67 -3.15 2.83
CA LYS A 65 -7.43 -3.69 3.40
C LYS A 65 -6.80 -4.68 2.40
N GLY A 66 -5.54 -4.44 2.05
CA GLY A 66 -4.76 -5.30 1.15
C GLY A 66 -4.92 -4.97 -0.34
N GLN A 67 -5.84 -4.08 -0.70
CA GLN A 67 -5.99 -3.64 -2.08
C GLN A 67 -4.79 -2.81 -2.54
N GLU A 68 -4.36 -2.98 -3.79
CA GLU A 68 -3.30 -2.15 -4.39
C GLU A 68 -3.71 -0.68 -4.36
N MET A 69 -2.84 0.17 -3.82
CA MET A 69 -3.04 1.63 -3.79
C MET A 69 -2.14 2.37 -4.78
N GLY A 70 -0.99 1.78 -5.09
CA GLY A 70 0.04 2.40 -5.91
C GLY A 70 1.30 1.54 -5.94
N ARG A 71 2.19 1.88 -6.87
CA ARG A 71 3.42 1.13 -7.10
C ARG A 71 4.56 2.04 -7.51
N PHE A 72 5.75 1.45 -7.50
CA PHE A 72 6.96 2.03 -8.06
C PHE A 72 7.41 1.18 -9.23
N LYS A 73 7.92 1.81 -10.30
CA LYS A 73 8.42 1.04 -11.45
C LYS A 73 9.78 0.37 -11.22
N LEU A 74 10.55 0.82 -10.22
CA LEU A 74 11.82 0.23 -9.79
C LEU A 74 12.02 0.60 -8.30
N GLY A 75 12.83 -0.12 -7.51
CA GLY A 75 12.81 -0.11 -6.03
C GLY A 75 12.65 1.25 -5.31
N SER A 76 12.09 1.21 -4.08
CA SER A 76 11.63 2.40 -3.36
C SER A 76 11.56 2.25 -1.83
N THR A 77 10.98 3.23 -1.15
CA THR A 77 10.66 3.18 0.27
C THR A 77 9.20 3.60 0.50
N VAL A 78 8.46 2.84 1.31
CA VAL A 78 7.15 3.23 1.82
C VAL A 78 7.26 3.53 3.31
N ILE A 79 6.62 4.61 3.75
CA ILE A 79 6.52 4.99 5.16
C ILE A 79 5.04 5.08 5.52
N ASN A 80 4.63 4.37 6.57
CA ASN A 80 3.27 4.45 7.13
C ASN A 80 3.29 5.22 8.44
N LEU A 81 2.34 6.14 8.62
CA LEU A 81 2.09 6.86 9.86
C LEU A 81 0.66 6.57 10.32
N PHE A 82 0.49 6.24 11.58
CA PHE A 82 -0.80 5.89 12.17
C PHE A 82 -1.19 6.91 13.25
N ALA A 83 -2.50 7.04 13.50
CA ALA A 83 -3.01 7.84 14.60
C ALA A 83 -2.45 7.36 15.95
N PRO A 84 -2.12 8.28 16.87
CA PRO A 84 -1.52 7.93 18.16
C PRO A 84 -2.48 7.06 18.98
N GLY A 85 -1.95 5.98 19.57
CA GLY A 85 -2.70 5.10 20.46
C GLY A 85 -3.75 4.20 19.79
N LYS A 86 -3.80 4.14 18.45
CA LYS A 86 -4.77 3.31 17.70
C LYS A 86 -4.20 2.00 17.15
N VAL A 87 -2.88 1.89 17.08
CA VAL A 87 -2.16 0.79 16.43
C VAL A 87 -0.94 0.40 17.27
N ASN A 88 -0.79 -0.90 17.56
CA ASN A 88 0.40 -1.51 18.13
C ASN A 88 1.11 -2.34 17.06
N LEU A 89 2.39 -2.04 16.81
CA LEU A 89 3.20 -2.86 15.91
C LEU A 89 3.41 -4.26 16.50
N VAL A 90 3.54 -5.26 15.63
CA VAL A 90 3.86 -6.63 16.02
C VAL A 90 5.22 -6.64 16.75
N GLU A 91 5.28 -7.22 17.95
CA GLU A 91 6.43 -7.12 18.87
C GLU A 91 7.74 -7.68 18.29
N GLN A 92 7.63 -8.65 17.38
CA GLN A 92 8.76 -9.31 16.74
C GLN A 92 9.38 -8.49 15.60
N LEU A 93 8.75 -7.38 15.20
CA LEU A 93 9.30 -6.50 14.17
C LEU A 93 10.41 -5.63 14.74
N GLU A 94 11.58 -5.76 14.16
CA GLU A 94 12.76 -4.98 14.46
C GLU A 94 13.41 -4.46 13.17
N SER A 95 14.49 -3.69 13.31
CA SER A 95 15.26 -3.26 12.15
C SER A 95 15.75 -4.48 11.36
N LEU A 96 15.61 -4.42 10.03
CA LEU A 96 15.98 -5.49 9.10
C LEU A 96 15.06 -6.73 9.11
N SER A 97 13.95 -6.72 9.85
CA SER A 97 12.92 -7.77 9.71
C SER A 97 12.43 -7.85 8.26
N VAL A 98 12.41 -9.07 7.71
CA VAL A 98 11.87 -9.32 6.37
C VAL A 98 10.37 -9.02 6.36
N THR A 99 9.94 -8.14 5.47
CA THR A 99 8.53 -7.78 5.31
C THR A 99 7.96 -8.50 4.08
N LYS A 100 6.90 -9.30 4.26
CA LYS A 100 6.16 -9.93 3.17
C LYS A 100 4.72 -9.43 3.15
N ILE A 101 4.14 -9.30 1.95
CA ILE A 101 2.72 -8.99 1.80
C ILE A 101 1.88 -10.08 2.47
N GLY A 102 0.79 -9.70 3.11
CA GLY A 102 -0.10 -10.59 3.86
C GLY A 102 0.37 -10.95 5.27
N GLN A 103 1.62 -10.65 5.64
CA GLN A 103 2.07 -10.83 7.03
C GLN A 103 1.59 -9.69 7.93
N PRO A 104 1.30 -9.97 9.21
CA PRO A 104 0.83 -8.95 10.14
C PRO A 104 1.94 -7.92 10.41
N LEU A 105 1.63 -6.66 10.17
CA LEU A 105 2.50 -5.52 10.52
C LEU A 105 2.15 -4.97 11.90
N ALA A 106 0.87 -4.89 12.21
CA ALA A 106 0.34 -4.27 13.41
C ALA A 106 -1.06 -4.79 13.73
N VAL A 107 -1.48 -4.60 14.97
CA VAL A 107 -2.84 -4.86 15.46
C VAL A 107 -3.44 -3.58 16.02
N SER A 108 -4.77 -3.44 15.99
CA SER A 108 -5.41 -2.32 16.66
C SER A 108 -5.27 -2.45 18.17
N THR A 109 -5.21 -1.31 18.86
CA THR A 109 -5.29 -1.24 20.33
C THR A 109 -6.71 -1.51 20.85
N GLU A 110 -7.72 -1.36 19.99
CA GLU A 110 -9.10 -1.66 20.30
C GLU A 110 -9.44 -3.08 19.85
N THR A 111 -10.18 -3.80 20.69
CA THR A 111 -10.64 -5.16 20.38
C THR A 111 -11.86 -5.06 19.46
N PHE A 112 -11.64 -5.12 18.15
CA PHE A 112 -12.72 -5.31 17.21
C PHE A 112 -13.06 -6.80 17.16
N VAL A 113 -14.31 -7.15 17.46
CA VAL A 113 -14.84 -8.49 17.15
C VAL A 113 -14.96 -8.56 15.64
N THR A 114 -14.02 -9.26 14.99
CA THR A 114 -14.20 -9.70 13.61
C THR A 114 -15.46 -10.58 13.56
N PRO A 115 -16.46 -10.28 12.70
CA PRO A 115 -17.41 -11.30 12.30
C PRO A 115 -16.61 -12.50 11.75
N ASP A 116 -17.06 -13.73 12.02
CA ASP A 116 -16.52 -15.02 11.52
C ASP A 116 -16.60 -15.17 9.97
N ALA A 117 -16.34 -14.11 9.22
CA ALA A 117 -16.25 -14.15 7.77
C ALA A 117 -14.80 -14.45 7.39
N GLU A 118 -14.54 -15.71 7.06
CA GLU A 118 -13.34 -16.12 6.33
C GLU A 118 -13.22 -15.22 5.09
N PRO A 119 -12.08 -14.54 4.85
CA PRO A 119 -11.90 -13.76 3.63
C PRO A 119 -12.08 -14.70 2.45
N ALA A 120 -12.99 -14.34 1.55
CA ALA A 120 -13.22 -15.12 0.34
C ALA A 120 -11.88 -15.29 -0.39
N PRO A 121 -11.49 -16.52 -0.76
CA PRO A 121 -10.26 -16.74 -1.50
C PRO A 121 -10.27 -15.87 -2.76
N LEU A 122 -9.13 -15.23 -3.05
CA LEU A 122 -8.96 -14.46 -4.27
C LEU A 122 -9.30 -15.35 -5.49
N PRO A 123 -10.00 -14.83 -6.51
CA PRO A 123 -10.26 -15.57 -7.72
C PRO A 123 -8.95 -16.10 -8.31
N ALA A 124 -8.97 -17.33 -8.84
CA ALA A 124 -7.79 -17.95 -9.45
C ALA A 124 -7.15 -17.07 -10.53
N GLU A 125 -7.95 -16.26 -11.23
CA GLU A 125 -7.52 -15.31 -12.26
C GLU A 125 -6.63 -14.19 -11.70
N GLU A 126 -6.89 -13.72 -10.48
CA GLU A 126 -6.09 -12.67 -9.83
C GLU A 126 -4.75 -13.24 -9.31
N ILE A 127 -4.77 -14.49 -8.85
CA ILE A 127 -3.58 -15.26 -8.45
C ILE A 127 -2.70 -15.55 -9.67
N GLU A 128 -3.30 -15.95 -10.79
CA GLU A 128 -2.60 -16.25 -12.04
C GLU A 128 -2.03 -14.98 -12.68
N ALA A 129 -2.76 -13.85 -12.63
CA ALA A 129 -2.27 -12.55 -13.06
C ALA A 129 -1.09 -12.05 -12.23
N GLU A 130 -1.09 -12.25 -10.90
CA GLU A 130 0.04 -11.90 -10.03
C GLU A 130 1.25 -12.80 -10.29
N HIS A 131 1.02 -14.09 -10.56
CA HIS A 131 2.05 -15.06 -10.91
C HIS A 131 2.71 -14.71 -12.26
N ASP A 132 1.93 -14.40 -13.29
CA ASP A 132 2.42 -14.03 -14.62
C ASP A 132 3.12 -12.66 -14.62
N ALA A 133 2.73 -11.76 -13.72
CA ALA A 133 3.38 -10.45 -13.57
C ALA A 133 4.72 -10.51 -12.82
N SER A 134 5.07 -11.65 -12.21
CA SER A 134 6.31 -11.81 -11.45
C SER A 134 7.47 -12.25 -12.36
N PRO A 135 8.51 -11.42 -12.57
CA PRO A 135 9.63 -11.72 -13.47
C PRO A 135 10.62 -12.77 -12.92
N LEU A 136 10.26 -13.47 -11.84
CA LEU A 136 11.09 -14.45 -11.12
C LEU A 136 10.47 -15.85 -11.05
N VAL A 137 9.37 -16.12 -11.77
CA VAL A 137 8.77 -17.46 -11.81
C VAL A 137 9.59 -18.38 -12.70
N ASP A 138 10.12 -19.46 -12.11
CA ASP A 138 10.83 -20.53 -12.82
C ASP A 138 9.80 -21.54 -13.34
N ASP A 139 9.58 -21.57 -14.66
CA ASP A 139 8.58 -22.40 -15.38
C ASP A 139 8.94 -23.91 -15.41
N LYS A 140 9.35 -24.50 -14.28
CA LYS A 140 9.50 -25.95 -14.19
C LYS A 140 8.16 -26.59 -13.89
N LYS A 141 7.36 -26.76 -14.94
CA LYS A 141 6.28 -27.76 -14.97
C LYS A 141 6.94 -29.14 -14.97
N ASP A 142 7.21 -29.69 -13.79
CA ASP A 142 7.53 -31.11 -13.65
C ASP A 142 6.28 -31.90 -14.06
N GLN A 143 6.37 -32.54 -15.24
CA GLN A 143 5.36 -33.48 -15.72
C GLN A 143 5.41 -34.75 -14.87
N VAL A 144 4.28 -35.10 -14.26
CA VAL A 144 4.00 -36.46 -13.76
C VAL A 144 2.85 -37.02 -14.57
#